data_AF-A0A1X7TIW1-F1
#
_entry.id   AF-A0A1X7TIW1-F1
#
_cell.length_a   1.000
_cell.length_b   1.000
_cell.length_c   1.000
_cell.angle_alpha   90.00
_cell.angle_beta   90.00
_cell.angle_gamma   90.00
#
_symmetry.space_group_name_H-M   'P 1'
#
loop_
_entity.id
_entity.type
_entity.pdbx_description
1 polymer ?
#
loop_
_entity_poly.entity_id
_entity_poly.type
_entity_poly.pdbx_seq_one_letter_code
_entity_poly.pdbx_strand_id
1 'polypeptide(L)'
;MSAQRYVTVSAIKPLLHHLYNDVLKSDTKSESSALQFMKKEMTLNLKSRYQSSRVPQLLDVACSVDPRFKLMPFLNKKEIAYLARRVLCTPATSTPSERLFSTAGDMC
;
A
#
# COMPACT_ATOMS: atom_id res chain seq x y z
N MET A 1 2.31 -13.03 6.95
CA MET A 1 1.57 -12.02 7.74
C MET A 1 1.39 -12.40 9.23
N SER A 2 1.51 -13.68 9.62
CA SER A 2 1.23 -14.13 11.01
C SER A 2 2.29 -13.79 12.08
N ALA A 3 3.45 -13.23 11.72
CA ALA A 3 4.56 -12.96 12.64
C ALA A 3 4.78 -11.46 12.94
N GLN A 4 3.93 -10.57 12.41
CA GLN A 4 4.03 -9.13 12.66
C GLN A 4 3.16 -8.75 13.86
N ARG A 5 3.77 -8.16 14.91
CA ARG A 5 3.08 -7.68 16.12
C ARG A 5 2.12 -6.50 15.85
N TYR A 6 2.27 -5.82 14.72
CA TYR A 6 1.43 -4.71 14.29
C TYR A 6 1.18 -4.79 12.79
N VAL A 7 -0.04 -4.48 12.36
CA VAL A 7 -0.38 -4.37 10.94
C VAL A 7 0.25 -3.09 10.39
N THR A 8 1.10 -3.21 9.37
CA THR A 8 1.69 -2.04 8.72
C THR A 8 0.64 -1.34 7.87
N VAL A 9 0.38 -0.06 8.17
CA VAL A 9 -0.60 0.79 7.45
C VAL A 9 -0.32 0.83 5.94
N SER A 10 0.95 0.80 5.55
CA SER A 10 1.41 0.75 4.15
C SER A 10 0.94 -0.49 3.38
N ALA A 11 0.62 -1.59 4.06
CA ALA A 11 0.16 -2.84 3.43
C ALA A 11 -1.36 -2.89 3.23
N ILE A 12 -2.14 -2.03 3.90
CA ILE A 12 -3.60 -2.07 3.85
C ILE A 12 -4.11 -1.80 2.42
N LYS A 13 -3.54 -0.82 1.72
CA LYS A 13 -3.95 -0.47 0.35
C LYS A 13 -3.68 -1.58 -0.69
N PRO A 14 -2.47 -2.16 -0.77
CA PRO A 14 -2.25 -3.29 -1.68
C PRO A 14 -3.08 -4.52 -1.31
N LEU A 15 -3.32 -4.79 -0.01
CA LEU A 15 -4.19 -5.87 0.43
C LEU A 15 -5.65 -5.67 0.03
N LEU A 16 -6.20 -4.45 0.19
CA LEU A 16 -7.56 -4.13 -0.25
C LEU A 16 -7.69 -4.32 -1.77
N HIS A 17 -6.71 -3.84 -2.54
CA HIS A 17 -6.72 -4.01 -4.00
C HIS A 17 -6.71 -5.49 -4.40
N HIS A 18 -5.85 -6.30 -3.78
CA HIS A 18 -5.82 -7.75 -4.00
C HIS A 18 -7.14 -8.43 -3.59
N LEU A 19 -7.72 -8.05 -2.45
CA LEU A 19 -9.01 -8.60 -2.01
C LEU A 19 -10.13 -8.26 -3.01
N TYR A 20 -10.21 -7.02 -3.49
CA TYR A 20 -11.22 -6.63 -4.46
C TYR A 20 -11.02 -7.27 -5.84
N ASN A 21 -9.77 -7.35 -6.30
CA ASN A 21 -9.47 -7.77 -7.66
C ASN A 21 -9.19 -9.27 -7.82
N ASP A 22 -8.76 -9.97 -6.78
CA ASP A 22 -8.38 -11.38 -6.93
C ASP A 22 -9.32 -12.31 -6.15
N VAL A 23 -9.87 -11.85 -5.02
CA VAL A 23 -10.72 -12.68 -4.15
C VAL A 23 -12.22 -12.40 -4.36
N LEU A 24 -12.59 -11.14 -4.56
CA LEU A 24 -13.98 -10.69 -4.63
C LEU A 24 -14.46 -10.39 -6.06
N LYS A 25 -13.65 -10.67 -7.10
CA LYS A 25 -14.12 -10.64 -8.48
C LYS A 25 -15.26 -11.64 -8.64
N SER A 26 -16.43 -11.12 -9.01
CA SER A 26 -17.61 -11.91 -9.31
C SER A 26 -17.46 -12.52 -10.70
N ASP A 27 -16.89 -13.72 -10.80
CA ASP A 27 -17.08 -14.55 -11.99
C ASP A 27 -18.54 -15.02 -11.99
N THR A 28 -19.37 -14.28 -12.73
CA THR A 28 -20.83 -14.34 -12.75
C THR A 28 -21.42 -15.60 -13.41
N LYS A 29 -20.69 -16.73 -13.51
CA LYS A 29 -21.20 -17.93 -14.21
C LYS A 29 -21.39 -19.20 -13.37
N SER A 30 -20.87 -19.30 -12.15
CA SER A 30 -20.97 -20.57 -11.39
C SER A 30 -21.10 -20.45 -9.86
N GLU A 31 -21.22 -19.24 -9.31
CA GLU A 31 -21.27 -19.07 -7.85
C GLU A 31 -22.71 -19.15 -7.34
N SER A 32 -22.95 -20.05 -6.38
CA SER A 32 -24.19 -20.18 -5.62
C SER A 32 -24.65 -18.81 -5.09
N SER A 33 -25.96 -18.55 -5.10
CA SER A 33 -26.58 -17.28 -4.67
C SER A 33 -26.12 -16.85 -3.27
N ALA A 34 -25.86 -17.80 -2.38
CA ALA A 34 -25.29 -17.57 -1.06
C ALA A 34 -23.86 -17.00 -1.10
N LEU A 35 -23.00 -17.49 -2.00
CA LEU A 35 -21.62 -17.02 -2.15
C LEU A 35 -21.56 -15.59 -2.69
N GLN A 36 -22.48 -15.23 -3.60
CA GLN A 36 -22.61 -13.86 -4.09
C GLN A 36 -23.06 -12.91 -2.98
N PHE A 37 -24.03 -13.34 -2.16
CA PHE A 37 -24.48 -12.56 -1.02
C PHE A 37 -23.35 -12.35 0.00
N MET A 38 -22.62 -13.42 0.34
CA MET A 38 -21.46 -13.33 1.23
C MET A 38 -20.37 -12.41 0.68
N LYS A 39 -19.98 -12.55 -0.60
CA LYS A 39 -18.99 -11.68 -1.24
C LYS A 39 -19.47 -10.23 -1.25
N LYS A 40 -20.76 -9.99 -1.52
CA LYS A 40 -21.37 -8.65 -1.50
C LYS A 40 -21.29 -8.04 -0.10
N GLU A 41 -21.72 -8.75 0.94
CA GLU A 41 -21.65 -8.28 2.32
C GLU A 41 -20.20 -8.00 2.76
N MET A 42 -19.25 -8.86 2.40
CA MET A 42 -17.82 -8.63 2.68
C MET A 42 -17.31 -7.36 1.99
N THR A 43 -17.66 -7.15 0.71
CA THR A 43 -17.27 -5.91 0.01
C THR A 43 -17.91 -4.67 0.64
N LEU A 44 -19.17 -4.75 1.08
CA LEU A 44 -19.89 -3.66 1.72
C LEU A 44 -19.27 -3.29 3.07
N ASN A 45 -18.92 -4.29 3.88
CA ASN A 45 -18.28 -4.06 5.17
C ASN A 45 -16.92 -3.36 4.99
N LEU A 46 -16.08 -3.87 4.07
CA LEU A 46 -14.78 -3.26 3.76
C LEU A 46 -14.95 -1.84 3.21
N LYS A 47 -15.89 -1.61 2.29
CA LYS A 47 -16.16 -0.27 1.78
C LYS A 47 -16.57 0.67 2.91
N SER A 48 -17.50 0.27 3.78
CA SER A 48 -17.97 1.10 4.90
C SER A 48 -16.82 1.54 5.83
N ARG A 49 -15.88 0.63 6.11
CA ARG A 49 -14.73 0.92 6.99
C ARG A 49 -13.68 1.82 6.37
N TYR A 50 -13.47 1.76 5.05
CA TYR A 50 -12.42 2.50 4.34
C TYR A 50 -12.95 3.63 3.42
N GLN A 51 -14.23 3.98 3.52
CA GLN A 51 -14.91 4.98 2.67
C GLN A 51 -14.46 6.44 2.93
N SER A 52 -13.95 6.73 4.12
CA SER A 52 -13.58 8.09 4.53
C SER A 52 -12.49 8.68 3.63
N SER A 53 -12.73 9.83 2.99
CA SER A 53 -11.80 10.49 2.03
C SER A 53 -10.35 10.66 2.55
N ARG A 54 -10.18 10.85 3.86
CA ARG A 54 -8.86 10.97 4.51
C ARG A 54 -8.07 9.65 4.56
N VAL A 55 -8.76 8.51 4.62
CA VAL A 55 -8.11 7.20 4.80
C VAL A 55 -7.34 6.79 3.53
N PRO A 56 -7.91 6.84 2.30
CA PRO A 56 -7.16 6.59 1.08
C PRO A 56 -5.92 7.47 0.94
N GLN A 57 -6.03 8.76 1.26
CA GLN A 57 -4.91 9.71 1.19
C GLN A 57 -3.78 9.34 2.17
N LEU A 58 -4.14 8.94 3.40
CA LEU A 58 -3.17 8.49 4.39
C LEU A 58 -2.51 7.18 3.96
N LEU A 59 -3.30 6.23 3.46
CA LEU A 59 -2.81 4.96 2.96
C LEU A 59 -1.88 5.14 1.74
N ASP A 60 -2.18 6.10 0.88
CA ASP A 60 -1.34 6.46 -0.28
C ASP A 60 0.02 6.99 0.12
N VAL A 61 0.04 7.94 1.06
CA VAL A 61 1.28 8.48 1.60
C VAL A 61 2.07 7.37 2.31
N ALA A 62 1.43 6.60 3.19
CA ALA A 62 2.08 5.51 3.92
C ALA A 62 2.67 4.43 2.99
N CYS A 63 1.97 4.09 1.91
CA CYS A 63 2.44 3.11 0.93
C CYS A 63 3.59 3.67 0.09
N SER A 64 3.60 4.98 -0.21
CA SER A 64 4.68 5.63 -0.98
C SER A 64 6.00 5.72 -0.23
N VAL A 65 5.94 5.90 1.09
CA VAL A 65 7.11 5.98 1.97
C VAL A 65 7.70 4.59 2.23
N ASP A 66 6.90 3.53 2.09
CA ASP A 66 7.36 2.16 2.31
C ASP A 66 8.15 1.66 1.07
N PRO A 67 9.47 1.39 1.21
CA PRO A 67 10.30 0.99 0.06
C PRO A 67 9.81 -0.28 -0.65
N ARG A 68 9.05 -1.13 0.06
CA ARG A 68 8.54 -2.41 -0.46
C ARG A 68 7.45 -2.22 -1.51
N PHE A 69 6.80 -1.06 -1.56
CA PHE A 69 5.65 -0.81 -2.44
C PHE A 69 5.89 0.29 -3.48
N LYS A 70 7.16 0.66 -3.73
CA LYS A 70 7.59 1.70 -4.70
C LYS A 70 6.96 1.61 -6.10
N LEU A 71 6.61 0.42 -6.55
CA LEU A 71 6.05 0.18 -7.89
C LEU A 71 4.54 0.47 -7.99
N MET A 72 3.85 0.75 -6.87
CA MET A 72 2.43 1.16 -6.76
C MET A 72 1.53 0.77 -7.96
N PRO A 73 1.40 -0.53 -8.30
CA PRO A 73 0.71 -0.96 -9.52
C PRO A 73 -0.81 -0.69 -9.50
N PHE A 74 -1.32 -0.26 -8.35
CA PHE A 74 -2.73 0.03 -8.08
C PHE A 74 -3.08 1.54 -8.15
N LEU A 75 -2.11 2.42 -8.42
CA LEU A 75 -2.34 3.86 -8.60
C LEU A 75 -2.11 4.31 -10.03
N ASN A 76 -2.82 5.36 -10.45
CA ASN A 76 -2.66 5.94 -11.77
C ASN A 76 -1.38 6.80 -11.85
N LYS A 77 -0.76 6.91 -13.03
CA LYS A 77 0.52 7.65 -13.21
C LYS A 77 0.46 9.09 -12.69
N LYS A 78 -0.70 9.75 -12.81
CA LYS A 78 -0.94 11.12 -12.30
C LYS A 78 -0.94 11.18 -10.77
N GLU A 79 -1.52 10.19 -10.12
CA GLU A 79 -1.60 10.11 -8.65
C GLU A 79 -0.23 9.83 -8.05
N ILE A 80 0.55 8.94 -8.69
CA ILE A 80 1.93 8.66 -8.34
C ILE A 80 2.77 9.95 -8.45
N ALA A 81 2.65 10.70 -9.54
CA ALA A 81 3.38 11.97 -9.70
C ALA A 81 2.99 13.02 -8.63
N TYR A 82 1.72 13.08 -8.25
CA TYR A 82 1.26 13.97 -7.17
C TYR A 82 1.82 13.56 -5.81
N LEU A 83 1.78 12.27 -5.47
CA LEU A 83 2.32 11.74 -4.22
C LEU A 83 3.83 11.86 -4.15
N ALA A 84 4.53 11.53 -5.25
CA ALA A 84 5.97 11.69 -5.38
C ALA A 84 6.39 13.14 -5.10
N ARG A 85 5.68 14.14 -5.65
CA ARG A 85 5.93 15.55 -5.31
C ARG A 85 5.70 15.89 -3.85
N ARG A 86 4.77 15.22 -3.16
CA ARG A 86 4.50 15.50 -1.74
C ARG A 86 5.48 14.83 -0.79
N VAL A 87 5.95 13.64 -1.15
CA VAL A 87 6.74 12.76 -0.28
C VAL A 87 8.24 12.79 -0.60
N LEU A 88 8.62 13.02 -1.85
CA LEU A 88 10.03 13.18 -2.26
C LEU A 88 10.51 14.63 -2.15
N CYS A 89 9.61 15.63 -2.21
CA CYS A 89 9.99 17.04 -2.05
C CYS A 89 10.06 17.49 -0.59
N THR A 90 9.51 16.72 0.36
CA THR A 90 10.05 16.81 1.73
C THR A 90 11.45 16.25 1.65
N PRO A 91 12.52 17.03 1.93
CA PRO A 91 13.84 16.45 2.01
C PRO A 91 13.74 15.36 3.07
N ALA A 92 13.76 14.10 2.62
CA ALA A 92 14.14 13.02 3.48
C ALA A 92 15.42 13.52 4.14
N THR A 93 15.41 13.58 5.47
CA THR A 93 16.57 13.81 6.32
C THR A 93 17.87 13.70 5.55
N SER A 94 18.62 14.79 5.48
CA SER A 94 19.88 14.99 4.75
C SER A 94 21.00 14.05 5.23
N THR A 95 20.76 12.76 5.16
CA THR A 95 21.78 11.73 5.18
C THR A 95 21.81 11.17 3.78
N PRO A 96 22.72 11.67 2.91
CA PRO A 96 23.18 10.86 1.80
C PRO A 96 23.59 9.50 2.39
N SER A 97 23.08 8.40 1.84
CA SER A 97 23.51 7.05 2.21
C SER A 97 24.92 6.71 1.68
N GLU A 98 25.76 7.73 1.52
CA GLU A 98 27.09 7.63 0.92
C GLU A 98 28.09 8.21 1.92
N ARG A 99 29.11 7.40 2.29
CA ARG A 99 30.18 7.63 3.29
C ARG A 99 29.96 7.12 4.72
N LEU A 100 29.60 5.85 4.89
CA LEU A 100 30.02 5.07 6.08
C LEU A 100 30.96 3.90 5.76
N PHE A 101 31.50 3.83 4.54
CA PHE A 101 32.54 2.87 4.13
C PHE A 101 33.75 3.59 3.52
N SER A 102 34.45 4.43 4.31
CA SER A 102 35.76 4.92 3.86
C SER A 102 36.81 5.06 4.97
N THR A 103 36.65 4.36 6.10
CA THR A 103 37.63 4.36 7.19
C THR A 103 37.91 2.94 7.70
N ALA A 104 38.21 2.02 6.78
CA ALA A 104 38.73 0.68 7.09
C ALA A 104 39.97 0.36 6.25
N GLY A 105 40.77 1.39 5.92
CA GLY A 105 41.94 1.25 5.06
C GLY A 105 43.14 2.08 5.49
N ASP A 106 43.24 2.48 6.77
CA ASP A 106 44.43 3.13 7.30
C ASP A 106 44.75 2.56 8.70
N MET A 107 45.37 1.38 8.69
CA MET A 107 46.26 0.96 9.78
C MET A 107 47.63 0.81 9.16
N CYS A 108 48.46 1.83 9.37
CA CYS A 108 49.92 1.74 9.30
C CYS A 108 50.45 0.85 10.42
#